data_AF-A0A6N8HTH6-F1
#
_entry.id   AF-A0A6N8HTH6-F1
#
_cell.length_a   1.000
_cell.length_b   1.000
_cell.length_c   1.000
_cell.angle_alpha   90.00
_cell.angle_beta   90.00
_cell.angle_gamma   90.00
#
_symmetry.space_group_name_H-M   'P 1'
#
loop_
_entity.id
_entity.type
_entity.pdbx_description
1 polymer ?
#
loop_
_entity_poly.entity_id
_entity_poly.type
_entity_poly.pdbx_seq_one_letter_code
_entity_poly.pdbx_strand_id
1 'polypeptide(L)'
;MVQTAVDQFREQTDGLLPIRTKPNETPIFQKYLIDFAQLKERNLLTEIPGNAFENGGVYTYAIIYPETDPQVKLIDLRLSEEIRRINLKLDMYRDEHLYPPYGSQIADGVFQINYKKLGLEEPPHVVSPFSNVNLPIVMDTTGSLYIDYRIDLNKALEEQEHNYQEKDDIRYILAETSPFLPAYSLPYTVENGEPVFMAEK
;
A
#
# COMPACT_ATOMS: atom_id res chain seq x y z
N MET A 1 21.09 -4.99 5.59
CA MET A 1 20.92 -5.84 6.79
C MET A 1 19.70 -6.75 6.65
N VAL A 2 18.47 -6.22 6.60
CA VAL A 2 17.27 -7.09 6.46
C VAL A 2 17.23 -7.84 5.13
N GLN A 3 17.56 -7.19 4.00
CA GLN A 3 17.69 -7.86 2.70
C GLN A 3 18.63 -9.07 2.77
N THR A 4 19.85 -8.87 3.26
CA THR A 4 20.84 -9.94 3.42
C THR A 4 20.34 -11.10 4.28
N ALA A 5 19.58 -10.82 5.35
CA ALA A 5 18.99 -11.86 6.19
C ALA A 5 17.90 -12.65 5.44
N VAL A 6 17.10 -11.98 4.60
CA VAL A 6 16.09 -12.63 3.73
C VAL A 6 16.79 -13.50 2.67
N ASP A 7 17.85 -13.00 2.04
CA ASP A 7 18.60 -13.75 1.03
C ASP A 7 19.20 -15.03 1.63
N GLN A 8 19.85 -14.91 2.80
CA GLN A 8 20.41 -16.05 3.53
C GLN A 8 19.31 -17.03 3.99
N PHE A 9 18.15 -16.53 4.41
CA PHE A 9 17.02 -17.39 4.76
C PHE A 9 16.57 -18.22 3.56
N ARG A 10 16.42 -17.58 2.40
CA ARG A 10 16.04 -18.23 1.14
C ARG A 10 17.03 -19.31 0.74
N GLU A 11 18.34 -19.03 0.84
CA GLU A 11 19.40 -20.01 0.57
C GLU A 11 19.34 -21.23 1.53
N GLN A 12 19.07 -21.00 2.81
CA GLN A 12 19.03 -22.06 3.84
C GLN A 12 17.73 -22.88 3.85
N THR A 13 16.74 -22.49 3.06
CA THR A 13 15.39 -23.08 3.08
C THR A 13 14.90 -23.50 1.71
N ASP A 14 15.83 -23.77 0.79
CA ASP A 14 15.54 -24.23 -0.57
C ASP A 14 14.53 -23.31 -1.30
N GLY A 15 14.62 -22.00 -1.07
CA GLY A 15 13.80 -21.00 -1.74
C GLY A 15 12.62 -20.45 -0.93
N LEU A 16 12.36 -20.93 0.29
CA LEU A 16 11.30 -20.36 1.13
C LEU A 16 11.64 -18.93 1.58
N LEU A 17 10.61 -18.11 1.85
CA LEU A 17 10.77 -16.74 2.35
C LEU A 17 10.29 -16.61 3.79
N PRO A 18 10.93 -15.75 4.61
CA PRO A 18 10.56 -15.53 6.00
C PRO A 18 9.37 -14.57 6.07
N ILE A 19 8.18 -15.02 5.65
CA ILE A 19 6.97 -14.21 5.56
C ILE A 19 5.86 -14.72 6.49
N ARG A 20 5.00 -13.81 6.93
CA ARG A 20 3.78 -14.15 7.67
C ARG A 20 2.73 -14.71 6.72
N THR A 21 2.03 -15.75 7.16
CA THR A 21 0.85 -16.26 6.43
C THR A 21 -0.24 -15.20 6.41
N LYS A 22 -0.73 -14.87 5.21
CA LYS A 22 -1.83 -13.94 4.96
C LYS A 22 -2.87 -14.60 4.06
N PRO A 23 -4.15 -14.18 4.14
CA PRO A 23 -5.17 -14.64 3.19
C PRO A 23 -4.79 -14.34 1.74
N ASN A 24 -5.26 -15.17 0.80
CA ASN A 24 -4.86 -15.10 -0.60
C ASN A 24 -5.28 -13.78 -1.28
N GLU A 25 -6.42 -13.25 -0.87
CA GLU A 25 -7.05 -12.00 -1.29
C GLU A 25 -6.36 -10.75 -0.74
N THR A 26 -5.35 -10.89 0.12
CA THR A 26 -4.60 -9.74 0.63
C THR A 26 -3.95 -8.99 -0.53
N PRO A 27 -4.13 -7.65 -0.63
CA PRO A 27 -3.51 -6.85 -1.69
C PRO A 27 -1.99 -7.06 -1.75
N ILE A 28 -1.43 -7.11 -2.97
CA ILE A 28 -0.03 -7.50 -3.21
C ILE A 28 0.96 -6.69 -2.36
N PHE A 29 0.77 -5.38 -2.26
CA PHE A 29 1.62 -4.46 -1.50
C PHE A 29 1.45 -4.54 0.02
N GLN A 30 0.64 -5.47 0.53
CA GLN A 30 0.39 -5.74 1.94
C GLN A 30 0.53 -7.23 2.29
N LYS A 31 0.80 -8.09 1.30
CA LYS A 31 0.68 -9.55 1.41
C LYS A 31 1.89 -10.20 2.06
N TYR A 32 3.10 -9.89 1.59
CA TYR A 32 4.31 -10.61 1.96
C TYR A 32 5.07 -9.91 3.08
N LEU A 33 4.44 -9.76 4.24
CA LEU A 33 5.08 -9.13 5.41
C LEU A 33 6.18 -10.03 5.96
N ILE A 34 7.34 -9.45 6.26
CA ILE A 34 8.48 -10.18 6.83
C ILE A 34 8.16 -10.65 8.24
N ASP A 35 8.47 -11.91 8.52
CA ASP A 35 8.43 -12.51 9.84
C ASP A 35 9.83 -12.46 10.48
N PHE A 36 10.08 -11.40 11.24
CA PHE A 36 11.35 -11.25 11.97
C PHE A 36 11.62 -12.37 12.98
N ALA A 37 10.59 -13.07 13.48
CA ALA A 37 10.82 -14.19 14.40
C ALA A 37 11.60 -15.32 13.71
N GLN A 38 11.20 -15.68 12.48
CA GLN A 38 11.89 -16.72 11.69
C GLN A 38 13.35 -16.35 11.38
N LEU A 39 13.63 -15.07 11.10
CA LEU A 39 14.99 -14.58 10.90
C LEU A 39 15.83 -14.66 12.17
N LYS A 40 15.24 -14.31 13.32
CA LYS A 40 15.93 -14.35 14.62
C LYS A 40 16.19 -15.79 15.10
N GLU A 41 15.22 -16.69 14.95
CA GLU A 41 15.34 -18.10 15.35
C GLU A 41 16.50 -18.80 14.65
N ARG A 42 16.83 -18.37 13.42
CA ARG A 42 17.96 -18.88 12.63
C ARG A 42 19.26 -18.08 12.81
N ASN A 43 19.29 -17.10 13.71
CA ASN A 43 20.43 -16.21 13.93
C ASN A 43 20.86 -15.44 12.67
N LEU A 44 19.95 -15.21 11.73
CA LEU A 44 20.20 -14.41 10.51
C LEU A 44 20.05 -12.91 10.77
N LEU A 45 19.40 -12.55 11.87
CA LEU A 45 19.21 -11.19 12.30
C LEU A 45 19.42 -11.07 13.81
N THR A 46 20.40 -10.28 14.23
CA THR A 46 20.71 -10.06 15.65
C THR A 46 19.64 -9.21 16.33
N GLU A 47 19.23 -8.12 15.67
CA GLU A 47 18.25 -7.17 16.18
C GLU A 47 17.27 -6.74 15.10
N ILE A 48 16.02 -6.50 15.51
CA ILE A 48 15.00 -5.94 14.63
C ILE A 48 15.35 -4.45 14.40
N PRO A 49 15.31 -3.94 13.16
CA PRO A 49 15.57 -2.52 12.90
C PRO A 49 14.72 -1.61 13.79
N GLY A 50 15.31 -0.55 14.35
CA GLY A 50 14.61 0.37 15.26
C GLY A 50 13.45 1.15 14.61
N ASN A 51 13.45 1.28 13.29
CA ASN A 51 12.35 1.89 12.55
C ASN A 51 11.21 0.91 12.23
N ALA A 52 11.38 -0.38 12.53
CA ALA A 52 10.35 -1.40 12.36
C ALA A 52 9.31 -1.30 13.48
N PHE A 53 8.05 -1.55 13.13
CA PHE A 53 6.93 -1.53 14.06
C PHE A 53 7.10 -2.50 15.23
N GLU A 54 7.62 -3.69 14.97
CA GLU A 54 7.93 -4.71 15.98
C GLU A 54 8.95 -4.22 17.03
N ASN A 55 9.67 -3.15 16.74
CA ASN A 55 10.62 -2.49 17.64
C ASN A 55 10.20 -1.06 18.01
N GLY A 56 8.91 -0.73 17.91
CA GLY A 56 8.33 0.58 18.28
C GLY A 56 8.45 1.67 17.21
N GLY A 57 8.90 1.32 16.00
CA GLY A 57 8.95 2.23 14.85
C GLY A 57 7.61 2.33 14.10
N VAL A 58 7.66 2.94 12.92
CA VAL A 58 6.46 3.24 12.09
C VAL A 58 6.41 2.48 10.77
N TYR A 59 7.36 1.57 10.52
CA TYR A 59 7.40 0.81 9.27
C TYR A 59 7.17 -0.67 9.50
N THR A 60 6.35 -1.28 8.65
CA THR A 60 6.34 -2.74 8.49
C THR A 60 7.21 -3.12 7.31
N TYR A 61 7.99 -4.19 7.44
CA TYR A 61 8.83 -4.69 6.37
C TYR A 61 8.07 -5.73 5.56
N ALA A 62 8.21 -5.67 4.23
CA ALA A 62 7.56 -6.57 3.30
C ALA A 62 8.50 -6.95 2.16
N ILE A 63 8.15 -7.99 1.42
CA ILE A 63 8.85 -8.43 0.22
C ILE A 63 8.01 -8.09 -1.01
N ILE A 64 8.63 -7.49 -2.02
CA ILE A 64 8.08 -7.40 -3.38
C ILE A 64 8.79 -8.44 -4.27
N TYR A 65 8.11 -8.87 -5.33
CA TYR A 65 8.60 -9.89 -6.27
C TYR A 65 9.02 -11.22 -5.63
N PRO A 66 8.21 -11.82 -4.74
CA PRO A 66 8.61 -12.99 -3.94
C PRO A 66 8.99 -14.23 -4.76
N GLU A 67 8.42 -14.39 -5.95
CA GLU A 67 8.65 -15.57 -6.80
C GLU A 67 9.89 -15.45 -7.70
N THR A 68 10.49 -14.26 -7.81
CA THR A 68 11.56 -14.00 -8.79
C THR A 68 12.80 -13.41 -8.11
N ASP A 69 12.79 -12.09 -7.88
CA ASP A 69 13.83 -11.33 -7.20
C ASP A 69 13.27 -10.67 -5.93
N PRO A 70 13.23 -11.40 -4.79
CA PRO A 70 12.66 -10.89 -3.54
C PRO A 70 13.38 -9.64 -3.04
N GLN A 71 12.68 -8.51 -3.04
CA GLN A 71 13.23 -7.25 -2.55
C GLN A 71 12.51 -6.79 -1.29
N VAL A 72 13.29 -6.42 -0.28
CA VAL A 72 12.79 -5.89 0.99
C VAL A 72 12.37 -4.43 0.80
N LYS A 73 11.12 -4.15 1.14
CA LYS A 73 10.48 -2.83 1.08
C LYS A 73 9.75 -2.52 2.40
N LEU A 74 9.29 -1.30 2.52
CA LEU A 74 8.66 -0.74 3.71
C LEU A 74 7.21 -0.35 3.43
N ILE A 75 6.33 -0.63 4.36
CA ILE A 75 4.97 -0.07 4.41
C ILE A 75 4.95 0.92 5.57
N ASP A 76 4.54 2.15 5.28
CA ASP A 76 4.38 3.20 6.29
C ASP A 76 3.06 3.02 7.04
N LEU A 77 3.14 2.73 8.34
CA LEU A 77 1.97 2.48 9.17
C LEU A 77 1.13 3.73 9.40
N ARG A 78 1.70 4.93 9.25
CA ARG A 78 0.92 6.17 9.37
C ARG A 78 -0.20 6.23 8.33
N LEU A 79 0.01 5.62 7.16
CA LEU A 79 -1.04 5.44 6.15
C LEU A 79 -2.20 4.60 6.68
N SER A 80 -1.88 3.48 7.34
CA SER A 80 -2.88 2.59 7.91
C SER A 80 -3.63 3.21 9.10
N GLU A 81 -2.95 4.02 9.90
CA GLU A 81 -3.54 4.73 11.04
C GLU A 81 -4.59 5.73 10.56
N GLU A 82 -4.28 6.47 9.49
CA GLU A 82 -5.21 7.40 8.86
C GLU A 82 -6.41 6.68 8.24
N ILE A 83 -6.19 5.62 7.46
CA ILE A 83 -7.29 4.81 6.91
C ILE A 83 -8.18 4.25 8.02
N ARG A 84 -7.59 3.74 9.12
CA ARG A 84 -8.34 3.25 10.28
C ARG A 84 -9.14 4.36 10.97
N ARG A 85 -8.56 5.56 11.12
CA ARG A 85 -9.25 6.73 11.70
C ARG A 85 -10.50 7.09 10.91
N ILE A 86 -10.42 7.07 9.58
CA ILE A 86 -11.57 7.38 8.72
C ILE A 86 -12.58 6.23 8.71
N ASN A 87 -12.12 4.97 8.70
CA ASN A 87 -13.00 3.81 8.81
C ASN A 87 -13.86 3.83 10.08
N LEU A 88 -13.31 4.21 11.24
CA LEU A 88 -14.11 4.35 12.46
C LEU A 88 -15.28 5.33 12.31
N LYS A 89 -15.05 6.49 11.66
CA LYS A 89 -16.12 7.46 11.38
C LYS A 89 -17.12 6.92 10.35
N LEU A 90 -16.62 6.19 9.35
CA LEU A 90 -17.44 5.57 8.33
C LEU A 90 -18.35 4.49 8.91
N ASP A 91 -17.84 3.64 9.80
CA ASP A 91 -18.59 2.58 10.47
C ASP A 91 -19.71 3.19 11.31
N MET A 92 -19.40 4.21 12.12
CA MET A 92 -20.41 4.95 12.89
C MET A 92 -21.48 5.57 11.98
N TYR A 93 -21.11 6.07 10.80
CA TYR A 93 -22.08 6.60 9.84
C TYR A 93 -22.99 5.49 9.28
N ARG A 94 -22.43 4.32 8.98
CA ARG A 94 -23.14 3.16 8.41
C ARG A 94 -24.07 2.48 9.42
N ASP A 95 -23.83 2.62 10.72
CA ASP A 95 -24.75 2.16 11.77
C ASP A 95 -26.13 2.84 11.67
N GLU A 96 -26.16 4.07 11.16
CA GLU A 96 -27.38 4.88 11.04
C GLU A 96 -27.89 5.02 9.59
N HIS A 97 -27.11 4.57 8.59
CA HIS A 97 -27.38 4.83 7.17
C HIS A 97 -27.16 3.59 6.30
N LEU A 98 -28.09 3.37 5.36
CA LEU A 98 -28.04 2.23 4.43
C LEU A 98 -26.85 2.30 3.44
N TYR A 99 -26.39 3.50 3.09
CA TYR A 99 -25.34 3.72 2.10
C TYR A 99 -24.15 4.49 2.68
N PRO A 100 -22.92 4.18 2.29
CA PRO A 100 -21.75 5.00 2.61
C PRO A 100 -21.93 6.47 2.15
N PRO A 101 -21.21 7.41 2.78
CA PRO A 101 -21.29 8.83 2.45
C PRO A 101 -20.48 9.11 1.17
N TYR A 102 -20.98 8.64 0.02
CA TYR A 102 -20.37 8.90 -1.28
C TYR A 102 -20.42 10.39 -1.65
N GLY A 103 -19.31 10.87 -2.21
CA GLY A 103 -19.15 12.16 -2.88
C GLY A 103 -19.30 12.01 -4.40
N SER A 104 -18.55 12.82 -5.16
CA SER A 104 -18.52 12.69 -6.62
C SER A 104 -17.80 11.42 -7.06
N GLN A 105 -18.28 10.84 -8.16
CA GLN A 105 -17.56 9.79 -8.86
C GLN A 105 -16.37 10.39 -9.61
N ILE A 106 -15.19 9.83 -9.44
CA ILE A 106 -13.93 10.31 -10.05
C ILE A 106 -13.33 9.33 -11.06
N ALA A 107 -13.77 8.08 -11.02
CA ALA A 107 -13.54 7.05 -12.02
C ALA A 107 -14.66 6.00 -11.92
N ASP A 108 -14.72 5.05 -12.84
CA ASP A 108 -15.69 3.97 -12.73
C ASP A 108 -15.52 3.20 -11.42
N GLY A 109 -16.60 3.06 -10.64
CA GLY A 109 -16.57 2.44 -9.32
C GLY A 109 -15.77 3.16 -8.21
N VAL A 110 -15.16 4.33 -8.47
CA VAL A 110 -14.33 5.06 -7.50
C VAL A 110 -14.90 6.44 -7.20
N PHE A 111 -15.09 6.72 -5.91
CA PHE A 111 -15.78 7.91 -5.41
C PHE A 111 -14.92 8.69 -4.42
N GLN A 112 -15.10 10.00 -4.39
CA GLN A 112 -14.69 10.81 -3.27
C GLN A 112 -15.54 10.48 -2.03
N ILE A 113 -14.99 10.76 -0.85
CA ILE A 113 -15.72 10.68 0.41
C ILE A 113 -16.44 12.01 0.65
N ASN A 114 -17.73 11.96 0.97
CA ASN A 114 -18.43 13.12 1.51
C ASN A 114 -18.03 13.33 2.97
N TYR A 115 -16.84 13.91 3.16
CA TYR A 115 -16.19 14.11 4.45
C TYR A 115 -17.05 14.93 5.44
N LYS A 116 -17.90 15.84 4.93
CA LYS A 116 -18.84 16.61 5.75
C LYS A 116 -19.88 15.72 6.45
N LYS A 117 -20.38 14.68 5.75
CA LYS A 117 -21.29 13.68 6.36
C LYS A 117 -20.60 12.83 7.43
N LEU A 118 -19.28 12.71 7.40
CA LEU A 118 -18.46 12.06 8.42
C LEU A 118 -18.06 13.00 9.58
N GLY A 119 -18.57 14.24 9.59
CA GLY A 119 -18.18 15.25 10.57
C GLY A 119 -16.68 15.55 10.55
N LEU A 120 -16.07 15.55 9.35
CA LEU A 120 -14.70 16.01 9.13
C LEU A 120 -14.72 17.47 8.68
N GLU A 121 -13.71 18.23 9.09
CA GLU A 121 -13.57 19.64 8.72
C GLU A 121 -13.06 19.81 7.29
N GLU A 122 -12.25 18.87 6.82
CA GLU A 122 -11.61 18.88 5.51
C GLU A 122 -11.57 17.48 4.87
N PRO A 123 -11.33 17.37 3.54
CA PRO A 123 -11.14 16.09 2.89
C PRO A 123 -10.00 15.28 3.53
N PRO A 124 -10.24 14.00 3.86
CA PRO A 124 -9.22 13.17 4.46
C PRO A 124 -8.10 12.86 3.45
N HIS A 125 -6.87 12.87 3.94
CA HIS A 125 -5.67 12.66 3.15
C HIS A 125 -4.59 11.98 3.99
N VAL A 126 -3.55 11.49 3.31
CA VAL A 126 -2.31 10.99 3.92
C VAL A 126 -1.12 11.73 3.33
N VAL A 127 0.00 11.78 4.04
CA VAL A 127 1.26 12.27 3.47
C VAL A 127 1.94 11.13 2.71
N SER A 128 2.20 11.33 1.42
CA SER A 128 2.87 10.34 0.57
C SER A 128 4.27 10.03 1.09
N PRO A 129 4.66 8.76 1.23
CA PRO A 129 6.04 8.39 1.52
C PRO A 129 6.97 8.53 0.30
N PHE A 130 6.42 8.79 -0.90
CA PHE A 130 7.15 8.92 -2.16
C PHE A 130 7.46 10.39 -2.48
N SER A 131 6.46 11.26 -2.39
CA SER A 131 6.56 12.66 -2.80
C SER A 131 6.42 13.67 -1.66
N ASN A 132 6.04 13.21 -0.45
CA ASN A 132 5.75 14.04 0.72
C ASN A 132 4.60 15.06 0.50
N VAL A 133 3.75 14.82 -0.50
CA VAL A 133 2.52 15.59 -0.75
C VAL A 133 1.30 14.91 -0.12
N ASN A 134 0.21 15.66 0.04
CA ASN A 134 -1.05 15.11 0.53
C ASN A 134 -1.76 14.33 -0.58
N LEU A 135 -1.99 13.04 -0.36
CA LEU A 135 -2.76 12.16 -1.24
C LEU A 135 -4.19 12.01 -0.70
N PRO A 136 -5.22 12.17 -1.54
CA PRO A 136 -6.59 12.02 -1.09
C PRO A 136 -6.94 10.56 -0.80
N ILE A 137 -7.88 10.35 0.12
CA ILE A 137 -8.49 9.04 0.37
C ILE A 137 -9.80 8.95 -0.43
N VAL A 138 -9.95 7.87 -1.19
CA VAL A 138 -11.09 7.55 -2.05
C VAL A 138 -11.80 6.30 -1.54
N MET A 139 -12.99 6.03 -2.09
CA MET A 139 -13.85 4.93 -1.68
C MET A 139 -14.35 4.17 -2.91
N ASP A 140 -14.36 2.84 -2.84
CA ASP A 140 -14.95 1.98 -3.87
C ASP A 140 -16.48 1.83 -3.70
N THR A 141 -17.13 1.01 -4.54
CA THR A 141 -18.58 0.73 -4.45
C THR A 141 -19.02 -0.04 -3.19
N THR A 142 -18.08 -0.68 -2.47
CA THR A 142 -18.37 -1.46 -1.27
C THR A 142 -18.24 -0.63 0.02
N GLY A 143 -17.68 0.57 -0.10
CA GLY A 143 -17.36 1.45 1.00
C GLY A 143 -15.97 1.23 1.58
N SER A 144 -15.09 0.50 0.89
CA SER A 144 -13.69 0.31 1.28
C SER A 144 -12.85 1.52 0.88
N LEU A 145 -11.94 1.92 1.78
CA LEU A 145 -11.10 3.11 1.64
C LEU A 145 -9.74 2.79 1.03
N TYR A 146 -9.29 3.67 0.13
CA TYR A 146 -8.00 3.56 -0.56
C TYR A 146 -7.33 4.93 -0.68
N ILE A 147 -6.01 4.94 -0.79
CA ILE A 147 -5.20 6.13 -1.08
C ILE A 147 -5.10 6.26 -2.61
N ASP A 148 -5.38 7.46 -3.10
CA ASP A 148 -5.22 7.82 -4.51
C ASP A 148 -3.76 8.23 -4.79
N TYR A 149 -3.01 7.31 -5.40
CA TYR A 149 -1.59 7.51 -5.72
C TYR A 149 -1.35 8.15 -7.09
N ARG A 150 -2.40 8.63 -7.81
CA ARG A 150 -2.20 9.21 -9.15
C ARG A 150 -1.20 10.35 -9.19
N ILE A 151 -1.11 11.16 -8.13
CA ILE A 151 -0.11 12.24 -8.03
C ILE A 151 1.32 11.67 -8.04
N ASP A 152 1.56 10.62 -7.26
CA ASP A 152 2.87 9.97 -7.20
C ASP A 152 3.19 9.21 -8.49
N LEU A 153 2.18 8.52 -9.04
CA LEU A 153 2.32 7.75 -10.27
C LEU A 153 2.61 8.65 -11.46
N ASN A 154 1.90 9.77 -11.61
CA ASN A 154 2.12 10.71 -12.70
C ASN A 154 3.56 11.23 -12.63
N LYS A 155 4.02 11.66 -11.45
CA LYS A 155 5.40 12.08 -11.25
C LYS A 155 6.42 10.98 -11.60
N ALA A 156 6.17 9.74 -11.17
CA ALA A 156 7.07 8.63 -11.45
C ALA A 156 7.12 8.27 -12.94
N LEU A 157 5.98 8.32 -13.64
CA LEU A 157 5.91 8.10 -15.10
C LEU A 157 6.64 9.20 -15.88
N GLU A 158 6.63 10.44 -15.41
CA GLU A 158 7.38 11.54 -16.03
C GLU A 158 8.90 11.46 -15.79
N GLU A 159 9.32 11.05 -14.60
CA GLU A 159 10.72 11.08 -14.17
C GLU A 159 11.53 9.82 -14.58
N GLN A 160 10.85 8.73 -14.94
CA GLN A 160 11.47 7.42 -15.11
C GLN A 160 11.20 6.82 -16.48
N GLU A 161 12.21 6.16 -17.05
CA GLU A 161 12.00 5.33 -18.23
C GLU A 161 11.16 4.11 -17.86
N HIS A 162 10.07 3.89 -18.60
CA HIS A 162 9.18 2.76 -18.38
C HIS A 162 8.65 2.20 -19.69
N ASN A 163 8.20 0.94 -19.65
CA ASN A 163 7.58 0.24 -20.79
C ASN A 163 6.11 -0.13 -20.53
N TYR A 164 5.49 0.42 -19.49
CA TYR A 164 4.10 0.16 -19.14
C TYR A 164 3.14 0.47 -20.30
N GLN A 165 2.20 -0.44 -20.50
CA GLN A 165 1.11 -0.33 -21.46
C GLN A 165 -0.24 -0.34 -20.74
N GLU A 166 -1.31 -0.02 -21.47
CA GLU A 166 -2.68 -0.19 -20.97
C GLU A 166 -2.88 -1.61 -20.43
N LYS A 167 -3.53 -1.69 -19.26
CA LYS A 167 -3.77 -2.88 -18.42
C LYS A 167 -2.58 -3.38 -17.61
N ASP A 168 -1.38 -2.83 -17.78
CA ASP A 168 -0.30 -3.11 -16.84
C ASP A 168 -0.58 -2.42 -15.50
N ASP A 169 -0.22 -3.08 -14.39
CA ASP A 169 -0.27 -2.47 -13.07
C ASP A 169 0.96 -1.58 -12.88
N ILE A 170 0.75 -0.27 -12.98
CA ILE A 170 1.84 0.70 -12.95
C ILE A 170 2.34 1.02 -11.54
N ARG A 171 1.71 0.49 -10.48
CA ARG A 171 2.11 0.79 -9.08
C ARG A 171 3.53 0.36 -8.73
N TYR A 172 4.05 -0.62 -9.46
CA TYR A 172 5.39 -1.14 -9.28
C TYR A 172 6.47 -0.06 -9.50
N ILE A 173 6.22 0.93 -10.37
CA ILE A 173 7.15 2.04 -10.61
C ILE A 173 7.50 2.80 -9.32
N LEU A 174 6.53 2.96 -8.42
CA LEU A 174 6.74 3.61 -7.13
C LEU A 174 7.64 2.76 -6.22
N ALA A 175 7.44 1.45 -6.23
CA ALA A 175 8.22 0.52 -5.43
C ALA A 175 9.63 0.32 -5.99
N GLU A 176 9.88 0.53 -7.28
CA GLU A 176 11.20 0.37 -7.89
C GLU A 176 12.16 1.48 -7.49
N THR A 177 11.69 2.73 -7.40
CA THR A 177 12.54 3.89 -7.07
C THR A 177 12.51 4.33 -5.62
N SER A 178 11.78 3.59 -4.78
CA SER A 178 11.59 3.93 -3.37
C SER A 178 11.79 2.69 -2.48
N PRO A 179 12.18 2.88 -1.21
CA PRO A 179 12.08 1.81 -0.23
C PRO A 179 10.61 1.48 0.11
N PHE A 180 9.64 2.32 -0.27
CA PHE A 180 8.24 2.18 0.16
C PHE A 180 7.36 1.41 -0.83
N LEU A 181 6.30 0.78 -0.30
CA LEU A 181 5.22 0.16 -1.08
C LEU A 181 3.96 1.05 -1.08
N PRO A 182 3.23 1.14 -2.21
CA PRO A 182 1.96 1.87 -2.28
C PRO A 182 0.83 1.04 -1.66
N ALA A 183 0.85 0.89 -0.33
CA ALA A 183 -0.17 0.17 0.42
C ALA A 183 -1.53 0.92 0.43
N TYR A 184 -2.61 0.20 0.73
CA TYR A 184 -4.00 0.71 0.73
C TYR A 184 -4.39 1.34 -0.61
N SER A 185 -4.08 0.67 -1.70
CA SER A 185 -4.13 1.24 -3.05
C SER A 185 -4.98 0.37 -3.97
N LEU A 186 -5.84 0.98 -4.77
CA LEU A 186 -6.47 0.32 -5.92
C LEU A 186 -5.43 0.04 -7.02
N PRO A 187 -5.65 -0.90 -7.94
CA PRO A 187 -4.80 -1.04 -9.12
C PRO A 187 -4.93 0.16 -10.06
N TYR A 188 -3.84 0.50 -10.74
CA TYR A 188 -3.80 1.57 -11.74
C TYR A 188 -3.23 1.06 -13.04
N THR A 189 -3.60 1.69 -14.13
CA THR A 189 -2.94 1.52 -15.42
C THR A 189 -2.62 2.87 -16.05
N VAL A 190 -1.92 2.85 -17.18
CA VAL A 190 -1.63 4.05 -17.97
C VAL A 190 -2.62 4.15 -19.13
N GLU A 191 -3.26 5.30 -19.28
CA GLU A 191 -4.10 5.63 -20.44
C GLU A 191 -3.68 7.01 -20.96
N ASN A 192 -3.35 7.11 -22.25
CA ASN A 192 -2.84 8.35 -22.86
C ASN A 192 -1.63 8.98 -22.11
N GLY A 193 -0.79 8.17 -21.47
CA GLY A 193 0.36 8.62 -20.69
C GLY A 193 0.02 9.04 -19.25
N GLU A 194 -1.25 8.99 -18.86
CA GLU A 194 -1.71 9.39 -17.52
C GLU A 194 -2.10 8.17 -16.67
N PRO A 195 -1.86 8.20 -15.35
CA PRO A 195 -2.29 7.14 -14.46
C PRO A 195 -3.81 7.21 -14.23
N VAL A 196 -4.50 6.12 -14.51
CA VAL A 196 -5.94 5.96 -14.26
C VAL A 196 -6.19 4.75 -13.37
N PHE A 197 -7.28 4.78 -12.59
CA PHE A 197 -7.71 3.59 -11.86
C PHE A 197 -8.05 2.47 -12.84
N MET A 198 -7.56 1.27 -12.57
CA MET A 198 -7.95 0.11 -13.36
C MET A 198 -9.36 -0.29 -12.95
N ALA A 199 -10.32 -0.19 -13.87
CA ALA A 199 -11.68 -0.64 -13.61
C ALA A 199 -11.69 -2.14 -13.32
N GLU A 200 -12.35 -2.55 -12.23
CA GLU A 200 -12.65 -3.97 -12.02
C GLU A 200 -13.68 -4.41 -13.07
N LYS A 201 -13.40 -5.52 -13.76
CA LYS A 201 -14.33 -6.15 -14.70
C LYS A 201 -15.18 -7.21 -14.02
#